data_AF-A0A918SL15-F1
#
_entry.id   AF-A0A918SL15-F1
#
_cell.length_a   1.000
_cell.length_b   1.000
_cell.length_c   1.000
_cell.angle_alpha   90.00
_cell.angle_beta   90.00
_cell.angle_gamma   90.00
#
_symmetry.space_group_name_H-M   'P 1'
#
loop_
_entity.id
_entity.type
_entity.pdbx_description
1 polymer ?
#
loop_
_entity_poly.entity_id
_entity_poly.type
_entity_poly.pdbx_seq_one_letter_code
_entity_poly.pdbx_strand_id
1 'polypeptide(L)'
;MQRIKEYIDWFETKYLDPHFEAEEQYIFPVLGNENALVQRALAEHRRLRRLFNQEEEVFKAIHAIEEELDLHIRFEERILFNKIQEVATPKEYAEIEERHQSIKFSDDDWKDHFWNSN
;
A
#
# COMPACT_ATOMS: atom_id res chain seq x y z
N MET A 1 -0.62 22.23 -6.23
CA MET A 1 -1.10 21.42 -5.09
C MET A 1 -2.29 20.57 -5.49
N GLN A 2 -3.35 21.18 -6.03
CA GLN A 2 -4.55 20.47 -6.49
C GLN A 2 -4.24 19.26 -7.41
N ARG A 3 -3.42 19.45 -8.45
CA ARG A 3 -3.00 18.37 -9.38
C ARG A 3 -2.31 17.18 -8.68
N ILE A 4 -1.54 17.46 -7.62
CA ILE A 4 -0.84 16.42 -6.85
C ILE A 4 -1.84 15.65 -5.99
N LYS A 5 -2.78 16.33 -5.33
CA LYS A 5 -3.85 15.68 -4.56
C LYS A 5 -4.72 14.80 -5.45
N GLU A 6 -5.13 15.32 -6.60
CA GLU A 6 -5.93 14.55 -7.57
C GLU A 6 -5.20 13.29 -8.07
N TYR A 7 -3.89 13.38 -8.30
CA TYR A 7 -3.07 12.22 -8.64
C TYR A 7 -2.97 11.21 -7.50
N ILE A 8 -2.71 11.68 -6.29
CA ILE A 8 -2.59 10.82 -5.09
C ILE A 8 -3.92 10.10 -4.81
N ASP A 9 -5.06 10.76 -4.96
CA ASP A 9 -6.39 10.16 -4.76
C ASP A 9 -6.72 9.12 -5.83
N TRP A 10 -6.37 9.43 -7.08
CA TRP A 10 -6.45 8.45 -8.17
C TRP A 10 -5.56 7.24 -7.91
N PHE A 11 -4.33 7.47 -7.45
CA PHE A 11 -3.38 6.40 -7.15
C PHE A 11 -3.86 5.53 -5.99
N GLU A 12 -4.41 6.12 -4.93
CA GLU A 12 -4.99 5.39 -3.80
C GLU A 12 -6.07 4.42 -4.28
N THR A 13 -7.07 4.97 -4.98
CA THR A 13 -8.24 4.22 -5.42
C THR A 13 -7.86 3.09 -6.39
N LYS A 14 -6.90 3.36 -7.29
CA LYS A 14 -6.58 2.44 -8.39
C LYS A 14 -5.53 1.39 -8.01
N TYR A 15 -4.62 1.73 -7.09
CA TYR A 15 -3.46 0.89 -6.79
C TYR A 15 -3.34 0.54 -5.31
N LEU A 16 -3.40 1.54 -4.43
CA LEU A 16 -3.08 1.32 -3.02
C LEU A 16 -4.17 0.54 -2.28
N ASP A 17 -5.43 0.92 -2.45
CA ASP A 17 -6.55 0.22 -1.81
C ASP A 17 -6.66 -1.24 -2.27
N PRO A 18 -6.63 -1.55 -3.59
CA PRO A 18 -6.63 -2.94 -4.06
C PRO A 18 -5.41 -3.74 -3.57
N HIS A 19 -4.25 -3.09 -3.40
CA HIS A 19 -3.05 -3.72 -2.85
C HIS A 19 -3.27 -4.10 -1.37
N PHE A 20 -3.71 -3.16 -0.54
CA PHE A 20 -4.04 -3.43 0.86
C PHE A 20 -5.11 -4.51 1.00
N GLU A 21 -6.16 -4.48 0.19
CA GLU A 21 -7.20 -5.51 0.21
C GLU A 21 -6.64 -6.91 -0.08
N ALA A 22 -5.74 -7.02 -1.07
CA ALA A 22 -5.10 -8.28 -1.40
C ALA A 22 -4.24 -8.81 -0.25
N GLU A 23 -3.47 -7.93 0.41
CA GLU A 23 -2.65 -8.29 1.56
C GLU A 23 -3.49 -8.75 2.75
N GLU A 24 -4.49 -7.95 3.10
CA GLU A 24 -5.40 -8.21 4.21
C GLU A 24 -6.17 -9.52 4.03
N GLN A 25 -6.59 -9.83 2.80
CA GLN A 25 -7.40 -11.00 2.50
C GLN A 25 -6.59 -12.29 2.30
N TYR A 26 -5.40 -12.21 1.71
CA TYR A 26 -4.68 -13.40 1.23
C TYR A 26 -3.30 -13.59 1.84
N ILE A 27 -2.60 -12.50 2.19
CA ILE A 27 -1.20 -12.57 2.61
C ILE A 27 -1.09 -12.63 4.13
N PHE A 28 -1.71 -11.69 4.84
CA PHE A 28 -1.67 -11.61 6.30
C PHE A 28 -2.22 -12.85 7.03
N PRO A 29 -3.27 -13.54 6.54
CA PRO A 29 -3.76 -14.76 7.18
C PRO A 29 -2.72 -15.89 7.31
N VAL A 30 -1.68 -15.91 6.47
CA VAL A 30 -0.61 -16.92 6.51
C VAL A 30 0.19 -16.84 7.82
N LEU A 31 0.38 -15.64 8.37
CA LEU A 31 1.02 -15.45 9.68
C LEU A 31 0.02 -15.52 10.84
N GLY A 32 -1.28 -15.46 10.52
CA GLY A 32 -2.40 -15.39 11.44
C GLY A 32 -2.79 -13.95 11.79
N ASN A 33 -4.08 -13.65 11.75
CA ASN A 33 -4.59 -12.29 11.92
C ASN A 33 -4.29 -11.68 13.31
N GLU A 34 -4.07 -12.50 14.33
CA GLU A 34 -3.71 -12.06 15.69
C GLU A 34 -2.20 -11.74 15.84
N ASN A 35 -1.39 -12.01 14.81
CA ASN A 35 0.06 -11.77 14.87
C ASN A 35 0.35 -10.27 15.02
N ALA A 36 1.31 -9.92 15.89
CA ALA A 36 1.67 -8.54 16.16
C ALA A 36 2.14 -7.77 14.91
N LEU A 37 2.82 -8.43 13.96
CA LEU A 37 3.26 -7.80 12.71
C LEU A 37 2.07 -7.52 11.77
N VAL A 38 1.10 -8.44 11.71
CA VAL A 38 -0.15 -8.25 10.95
C VAL A 38 -0.98 -7.12 11.55
N GLN A 39 -1.13 -7.10 12.88
CA GLN A 39 -1.86 -6.03 13.58
C GLN A 39 -1.22 -4.65 13.36
N ARG A 40 0.12 -4.61 13.28
CA ARG A 40 0.85 -3.41 12.90
C ARG A 40 0.54 -2.98 11.46
N ALA A 41 0.66 -3.87 10.48
CA ALA A 41 0.35 -3.56 9.07
C ALA A 41 -1.08 -3.02 8.92
N LEU A 42 -2.06 -3.69 9.51
CA LEU A 42 -3.46 -3.25 9.52
C LEU A 42 -3.65 -1.86 10.16
N ALA A 43 -2.87 -1.53 11.19
CA ALA A 43 -2.90 -0.20 11.80
C ALA A 43 -2.28 0.87 10.89
N GLU A 44 -1.19 0.54 10.19
CA GLU A 44 -0.55 1.40 9.19
C GLU A 44 -1.49 1.64 8.00
N HIS A 45 -2.16 0.61 7.45
CA HIS A 45 -3.17 0.76 6.38
C HIS A 45 -4.29 1.72 6.80
N ARG A 46 -4.86 1.54 8.00
CA ARG A 46 -5.90 2.43 8.53
C ARG A 46 -5.41 3.86 8.73
N ARG A 47 -4.11 4.06 9.00
CA ARG A 47 -3.54 5.40 9.13
C ARG A 47 -3.34 6.04 7.77
N LEU A 48 -2.78 5.31 6.80
CA LEU A 48 -2.62 5.76 5.43
C LEU A 48 -3.98 6.17 4.82
N ARG A 49 -4.98 5.29 4.83
CA ARG A 49 -6.34 5.61 4.36
C ARG A 49 -6.91 6.90 4.98
N ARG A 50 -6.64 7.18 6.26
CA ARG A 50 -7.06 8.43 6.91
C ARG A 50 -6.32 9.66 6.39
N LEU A 51 -5.04 9.54 6.09
CA LEU A 51 -4.24 10.65 5.56
C LEU A 51 -4.65 11.02 4.12
N PHE A 52 -4.92 10.02 3.28
CA PHE A 52 -5.39 10.25 1.91
C PHE A 52 -6.77 10.91 1.87
N ASN A 53 -7.68 10.52 2.77
CA ASN A 53 -9.00 11.12 2.92
C ASN A 53 -8.99 12.49 3.64
N GLN A 54 -7.83 13.06 3.96
CA GLN A 54 -7.76 14.36 4.63
C GLN A 54 -7.95 15.53 3.65
N GLU A 55 -8.99 16.32 3.89
CA GLU A 55 -9.34 17.49 3.05
C GLU A 55 -8.72 18.81 3.58
N GLU A 56 -8.35 18.86 4.86
CA GLU A 56 -7.72 20.02 5.50
C GLU A 56 -6.19 19.87 5.55
N GLU A 57 -5.45 20.98 5.54
CA GLU A 57 -3.98 20.97 5.64
C GLU A 57 -3.32 20.01 4.62
N VAL A 58 -3.87 19.94 3.39
CA VAL A 58 -3.50 18.99 2.33
C VAL A 58 -1.99 18.84 2.14
N PHE A 59 -1.23 19.94 2.23
CA PHE A 59 0.22 19.90 2.13
C PHE A 59 0.89 19.07 3.23
N LYS A 60 0.44 19.21 4.48
CA LYS A 60 0.92 18.39 5.60
C LYS A 60 0.50 16.93 5.43
N ALA A 61 -0.72 16.70 4.93
CA ALA A 61 -1.20 15.35 4.66
C ALA A 61 -0.32 14.65 3.61
N ILE A 62 0.02 15.32 2.50
CA ILE A 62 0.90 14.77 1.45
C ILE A 62 2.28 14.40 2.01
N HIS A 63 2.89 15.26 2.83
CA HIS A 63 4.16 14.94 3.48
C HIS A 63 4.06 13.75 4.43
N ALA A 64 2.99 13.67 5.22
CA ALA A 64 2.76 12.53 6.09
C ALA A 64 2.51 11.24 5.28
N ILE A 65 1.81 11.31 4.14
CA ILE A 65 1.62 10.15 3.25
C ILE A 65 2.97 9.64 2.75
N GLU A 66 3.85 10.53 2.29
CA GLU A 66 5.18 10.16 1.79
C GLU A 66 6.00 9.44 2.87
N GLU A 67 6.11 10.03 4.07
CA GLU A 67 6.86 9.43 5.17
C GLU A 67 6.26 8.08 5.62
N GLU A 68 4.94 8.03 5.82
CA GLU A 68 4.28 6.82 6.31
C GLU A 68 4.30 5.69 5.29
N LEU A 69 4.15 6.00 4.01
CA LEU A 69 4.16 4.99 2.96
C LEU A 69 5.56 4.40 2.76
N ASP A 70 6.63 5.21 2.79
CA ASP A 70 8.02 4.70 2.74
C ASP A 70 8.34 3.81 3.95
N LEU A 71 7.91 4.23 5.16
CA LEU A 71 8.10 3.44 6.38
C LEU A 71 7.35 2.11 6.34
N HIS A 72 6.11 2.13 5.83
CA HIS A 72 5.26 0.98 5.67
C HIS A 72 5.86 -0.03 4.68
N ILE A 73 6.19 0.40 3.46
CA ILE A 73 6.82 -0.47 2.44
C ILE A 73 8.10 -1.11 2.97
N ARG A 74 8.97 -0.34 3.64
CA ARG A 74 10.20 -0.89 4.24
C ARG A 74 9.92 -1.91 5.33
N PHE A 75 8.91 -1.67 6.15
CA PHE A 75 8.50 -2.61 7.19
C PHE A 75 8.01 -3.92 6.55
N GLU A 76 7.21 -3.83 5.51
CA GLU A 76 6.66 -4.99 4.83
C GLU A 76 7.76 -5.83 4.18
N GLU A 77 8.56 -5.21 3.30
CA GLU A 77 9.61 -5.90 2.55
C GLU A 77 10.70 -6.48 3.46
N ARG A 78 11.10 -5.76 4.51
CA ARG A 78 12.26 -6.15 5.32
C ARG A 78 11.90 -7.01 6.51
N ILE A 79 10.66 -6.96 6.99
CA ILE A 79 10.25 -7.61 8.24
C ILE A 79 9.05 -8.53 8.01
N LEU A 80 7.91 -7.99 7.60
CA LEU A 80 6.66 -8.76 7.54
C LEU A 80 6.74 -9.88 6.50
N PHE A 81 7.09 -9.56 5.26
CA PHE A 81 7.12 -10.55 4.18
C PHE A 81 8.21 -11.59 4.41
N ASN A 82 9.40 -11.22 4.86
CA ASN A 82 10.42 -12.19 5.28
C ASN A 82 9.86 -13.17 6.33
N LYS A 83 9.08 -12.67 7.30
CA LYS A 83 8.47 -13.53 8.31
C LYS A 83 7.38 -14.44 7.75
N ILE A 84 6.58 -13.95 6.80
CA ILE A 84 5.58 -14.75 6.09
C ILE A 84 6.26 -15.86 5.28
N GLN A 85 7.36 -15.56 4.58
CA GLN A 85 8.10 -16.55 3.79
C GLN A 85 8.68 -17.69 4.65
N GLU A 86 9.06 -17.43 5.90
CA GLU A 86 9.55 -18.46 6.82
C GLU A 86 8.47 -19.49 7.21
N VAL A 87 7.19 -19.10 7.17
CA VAL A 87 6.07 -19.94 7.64
C VAL A 87 5.18 -20.44 6.50
N ALA A 88 5.18 -19.77 5.35
CA ALA A 88 4.35 -20.10 4.21
C ALA A 88 4.72 -21.47 3.63
N THR A 89 3.70 -22.27 3.32
CA THR A 89 3.88 -23.46 2.49
C THR A 89 4.27 -23.08 1.07
N PRO A 90 4.89 -23.97 0.28
CA PRO A 90 5.19 -23.68 -1.12
C PRO A 90 3.99 -23.25 -1.96
N LYS A 91 2.79 -23.75 -1.62
CA LYS A 91 1.53 -23.36 -2.26
C LYS A 91 1.14 -21.94 -1.88
N GLU A 92 1.11 -21.61 -0.59
CA GLU A 92 0.80 -20.26 -0.10
C GLU A 92 1.81 -19.24 -0.62
N TYR A 93 3.10 -19.59 -0.67
CA TYR A 93 4.14 -18.73 -1.22
C TYR A 93 3.90 -18.40 -2.70
N ALA A 94 3.54 -19.40 -3.52
CA ALA A 94 3.22 -19.17 -4.93
C ALA A 94 1.97 -18.29 -5.11
N GLU A 95 0.94 -18.50 -4.27
CA GLU A 95 -0.27 -17.66 -4.26
C GLU A 95 0.05 -16.22 -3.83
N ILE A 96 0.90 -16.02 -2.82
CA ILE A 96 1.38 -14.71 -2.37
C ILE A 96 2.11 -13.99 -3.51
N GLU A 97 3.05 -14.66 -4.19
CA GLU A 97 3.85 -14.06 -5.25
C GLU A 97 2.98 -13.62 -6.45
N GLU A 98 2.02 -14.46 -6.83
CA GLU A 98 1.04 -14.13 -7.88
C GLU A 98 0.18 -12.92 -7.50
N ARG A 99 -0.32 -12.87 -6.27
CA ARG A 99 -1.24 -11.81 -5.82
C ARG A 99 -0.53 -10.49 -5.54
N HIS A 100 0.63 -10.52 -4.92
CA HIS A 100 1.45 -9.33 -4.64
C HIS A 100 1.93 -8.64 -5.93
N GLN A 101 2.20 -9.40 -7.00
CA GLN A 101 2.62 -8.84 -8.29
C GLN A 101 1.46 -8.58 -9.27
N SER A 102 0.22 -8.89 -8.88
CA SER A 102 -0.93 -8.87 -9.80
C SER A 102 -1.31 -7.48 -10.28
N ILE A 103 -1.05 -6.45 -9.47
CA ILE A 103 -1.36 -5.07 -9.81
C ILE A 103 -0.14 -4.46 -10.52
N LYS A 104 -0.17 -4.48 -11.85
CA LYS A 104 0.82 -3.76 -12.66
C LYS A 104 0.48 -2.26 -12.66
N PHE A 105 1.44 -1.45 -12.22
CA PHE A 105 1.34 0.00 -12.35
C PHE A 105 1.30 0.41 -13.83
N SER A 106 0.37 1.32 -14.16
CA SER A 106 0.28 2.01 -15.46
C SER A 106 -0.35 3.39 -15.27
N ASP A 107 0.33 4.43 -15.71
CA ASP A 107 -0.17 5.79 -15.71
C ASP A 107 -0.94 6.16 -16.98
N ASP A 108 -1.26 5.19 -17.86
CA ASP A 108 -1.96 5.43 -19.13
C ASP A 108 -3.37 6.02 -18.93
N ASP A 109 -4.06 5.58 -17.86
CA ASP A 109 -5.41 6.08 -17.55
C ASP A 109 -5.40 7.40 -16.76
N TRP A 110 -4.22 7.84 -16.29
CA TRP A 110 -4.08 9.14 -15.65
C TRP A 110 -3.95 10.20 -16.73
N LYS A 111 -4.78 11.24 -16.69
CA LYS A 111 -4.87 12.21 -17.80
C LYS A 111 -3.95 13.42 -17.64
N ASP A 112 -3.47 13.68 -16.43
CA ASP A 112 -2.74 14.89 -16.09
C ASP A 112 -1.29 14.57 -15.72
N HIS A 113 -0.48 14.13 -16.68
CA HIS A 113 0.97 13.89 -16.50
C HIS A 113 1.74 15.20 -16.28
N PHE A 114 1.47 15.87 -15.16
CA PHE A 114 2.01 17.19 -14.83
C PHE A 114 3.54 17.23 -14.75
N TRP A 115 4.16 16.07 -14.57
CA TRP A 115 5.61 15.87 -14.59
C TRP A 115 6.24 15.88 -15.99
N ASN A 116 5.44 15.72 -17.06
CA ASN A 116 5.91 15.77 -18.44
C ASN A 116 5.96 17.21 -19.02
N SER A 117 5.64 18.21 -18.20
CA SER A 117 5.64 19.62 -18.61
C SER A 117 7.00 20.26 -18.30
N ASN A 118 7.79 20.51 -19.35
CA ASN A 118 8.86 21.51 -19.38
C ASN A 118 8.27 22.91 -19.54
#